data_AF-A0A7X8EHN6-F1
#
_entry.id   AF-A0A7X8EHN6-F1
#
_cell.length_a   1.000
_cell.length_b   1.000
_cell.length_c   1.000
_cell.angle_alpha   90.00
_cell.angle_beta   90.00
_cell.angle_gamma   90.00
#
_symmetry.space_group_name_H-M   'P 1'
#
loop_
_entity.id
_entity.type
_entity.pdbx_description
1 polymer ?
#
loop_
_entity_poly.entity_id
_entity_poly.type
_entity_poly.pdbx_seq_one_letter_code
_entity_poly.pdbx_strand_id
1 'polypeptide(L)'
;MIKLNHYYKVACLIIIAIYTTSNGWAQSESEWEDFFLNVCDYDYEDMPVEPYPESNIFDGNIKTCWVCGSYKNNNPAGTYLRMPHDNNKVYVNIFSGYGKSQELFYKNARPKKIQLSVYATVHPDGGFVSEIADVYVGLKYPREQIVTLVDTFGIQTIELDFSRKELNEFSKKVYQQARSHFEQPILDSCFFVKIDIVESLPGTKYDDICISELFLTGEECTLNSSTPLIPIKKVYINQTENTLLADDEQNQGMVIYHDPQSVLQLIDISTNNRWAIIMSAPADIGVGRVETLYHLVNIPDRKIVNDEIKECTDDYPWIDLSLSTFETNTNGQIMLKYYITYADKCYRIILK
;
A
#
# COMPACT_ATOMS: atom_id res chain seq x y z
N MET A 1 -57.41 -15.60 -22.97
CA MET A 1 -56.27 -15.93 -22.10
C MET A 1 -54.96 -16.16 -22.90
N ILE A 2 -54.72 -15.42 -24.00
CA ILE A 2 -53.57 -15.65 -24.91
C ILE A 2 -52.67 -14.39 -25.06
N LYS A 3 -53.12 -13.20 -24.62
CA LYS A 3 -52.37 -11.94 -24.78
C LYS A 3 -51.28 -11.69 -23.72
N LEU A 4 -51.22 -12.47 -22.64
CA LEU A 4 -50.23 -12.26 -21.56
C LEU A 4 -48.85 -12.86 -21.88
N ASN A 5 -48.76 -13.80 -22.82
CA ASN A 5 -47.52 -14.56 -23.08
C ASN A 5 -46.53 -13.84 -24.03
N HIS A 6 -46.95 -12.75 -24.66
CA HIS A 6 -46.09 -11.94 -25.54
C HIS A 6 -45.33 -10.84 -24.80
N TYR A 7 -45.91 -10.25 -23.75
CA TYR A 7 -45.25 -9.21 -22.96
C TYR A 7 -44.03 -9.74 -22.19
N TYR A 8 -44.07 -10.99 -21.71
CA TYR A 8 -42.93 -11.60 -21.02
C TYR A 8 -41.72 -11.84 -21.93
N LYS A 9 -41.94 -12.21 -23.20
CA LYS A 9 -40.85 -12.44 -24.15
C LYS A 9 -40.17 -11.14 -24.58
N VAL A 10 -40.95 -10.07 -24.76
CA VAL A 10 -40.39 -8.74 -25.08
C VAL A 10 -39.65 -8.16 -23.87
N ALA A 11 -40.19 -8.31 -22.65
CA ALA A 11 -39.49 -7.89 -21.43
C ALA A 11 -38.19 -8.67 -21.20
N CYS A 12 -38.17 -10.00 -21.39
CA CYS A 12 -36.94 -10.78 -21.31
C CYS A 12 -35.91 -10.38 -22.38
N LEU A 13 -36.32 -10.09 -23.62
CA LEU A 13 -35.41 -9.64 -24.68
C LEU A 13 -34.82 -8.25 -24.37
N ILE A 14 -35.61 -7.34 -23.79
CA ILE A 14 -35.12 -6.02 -23.38
C ILE A 14 -34.14 -6.16 -22.20
N ILE A 15 -34.42 -7.02 -21.22
CA ILE A 15 -33.51 -7.25 -20.09
C ILE A 15 -32.20 -7.91 -20.56
N ILE A 16 -32.26 -8.86 -21.50
CA ILE A 16 -31.05 -9.48 -22.09
C ILE A 16 -30.26 -8.46 -22.91
N ALA A 17 -30.93 -7.61 -23.70
CA ALA A 17 -30.26 -6.56 -24.47
C ALA A 17 -29.58 -5.52 -23.55
N ILE A 18 -30.22 -5.14 -22.44
CA ILE A 18 -29.63 -4.23 -21.45
C ILE A 18 -28.41 -4.90 -20.78
N TYR A 19 -28.50 -6.20 -20.44
CA TYR A 19 -27.38 -6.97 -19.88
C TYR A 19 -26.22 -7.20 -20.87
N THR A 20 -26.48 -7.25 -22.18
CA THR A 20 -25.43 -7.36 -23.18
C THR A 20 -24.84 -6.00 -23.58
N THR A 21 -25.58 -4.90 -23.43
CA THR A 21 -25.02 -3.53 -23.56
C THR A 21 -24.27 -3.06 -22.31
N SER A 22 -24.51 -3.65 -21.13
CA SER A 22 -23.71 -3.38 -19.92
C SER A 22 -22.40 -4.16 -19.88
N ASN A 23 -22.20 -5.14 -20.77
CA ASN A 23 -20.88 -5.70 -21.03
C ASN A 23 -20.13 -4.74 -21.94
N GLY A 24 -19.63 -3.66 -21.34
CA GLY A 24 -18.86 -2.60 -21.96
C GLY A 24 -18.02 -3.11 -23.14
N TRP A 25 -18.51 -2.82 -24.34
CA TRP A 25 -17.61 -2.58 -25.44
C TRP A 25 -16.70 -1.47 -24.95
N ALA A 26 -15.40 -1.75 -24.87
CA ALA A 26 -14.41 -0.68 -24.78
C ALA A 26 -14.82 0.34 -25.83
N GLN A 27 -15.15 1.56 -25.42
CA GLN A 27 -15.54 2.60 -26.35
C GLN A 27 -14.47 2.62 -27.44
N SER A 28 -14.86 2.46 -28.71
CA SER A 28 -13.93 2.39 -29.85
C SER A 28 -13.13 3.69 -30.07
N GLU A 29 -13.22 4.62 -29.12
CA GLU A 29 -12.63 5.96 -29.09
C GLU A 29 -11.85 6.21 -27.78
N SER A 30 -11.53 5.17 -27.00
CA SER A 30 -10.74 5.36 -25.78
C SER A 30 -9.30 5.76 -26.16
N GLU A 31 -8.87 6.95 -25.75
CA GLU A 31 -7.50 7.43 -25.97
C GLU A 31 -6.52 6.72 -25.03
N TRP A 32 -5.35 6.34 -25.56
CA TRP A 32 -4.24 5.81 -24.76
C TRP A 32 -3.64 6.94 -23.92
N GLU A 33 -3.47 6.70 -22.62
CA GLU A 33 -2.78 7.60 -21.70
C GLU A 33 -1.40 7.03 -21.35
N ASP A 34 -0.40 7.92 -21.26
CA ASP A 34 0.96 7.58 -20.86
C ASP A 34 1.13 7.73 -19.34
N PHE A 35 1.85 6.79 -18.74
CA PHE A 35 2.17 6.75 -17.33
C PHE A 35 3.66 6.49 -17.13
N PHE A 36 4.31 7.32 -16.35
CA PHE A 36 5.75 7.26 -16.09
C PHE A 36 5.98 6.67 -14.70
N LEU A 37 6.54 5.47 -14.63
CA LEU A 37 6.96 4.89 -13.35
C LEU A 37 8.43 5.25 -13.16
N ASN A 38 8.74 6.16 -12.24
CA ASN A 38 10.13 6.54 -11.97
C ASN A 38 10.91 5.30 -11.51
N VAL A 39 11.95 4.94 -12.25
CA VAL A 39 12.80 3.75 -11.99
C VAL A 39 14.06 4.14 -11.21
N CYS A 40 14.38 5.42 -11.09
CA CYS A 40 15.62 5.89 -10.49
C CYS A 40 15.38 6.83 -9.29
N ASP A 41 15.99 6.48 -8.15
CA ASP A 41 16.30 7.45 -7.10
C ASP A 41 17.19 8.53 -7.73
N TYR A 42 16.67 9.76 -7.71
CA TYR A 42 17.28 10.90 -8.36
C TYR A 42 18.58 11.33 -7.65
N ASP A 43 19.73 11.12 -8.30
CA ASP A 43 21.02 11.69 -7.91
C ASP A 43 21.18 13.08 -8.58
N TYR A 44 20.31 14.03 -8.21
CA TYR A 44 20.35 15.40 -8.73
C TYR A 44 21.04 16.33 -7.73
N GLU A 45 22.35 16.50 -7.86
CA GLU A 45 23.09 17.49 -7.06
C GLU A 45 22.78 18.95 -7.46
N ASP A 46 22.19 19.19 -8.65
CA ASP A 46 22.10 20.55 -9.24
C ASP A 46 20.69 21.07 -9.60
N MET A 47 19.61 20.31 -9.39
CA MET A 47 18.26 20.86 -9.60
C MET A 47 17.79 21.65 -8.38
N PRO A 48 17.12 22.81 -8.55
CA PRO A 48 16.48 23.49 -7.43
C PRO A 48 15.48 22.54 -6.78
N VAL A 49 15.76 22.17 -5.54
CA VAL A 49 14.90 21.29 -4.74
C VAL A 49 13.57 22.01 -4.58
N GLU A 50 12.56 21.54 -5.31
CA GLU A 50 11.19 21.99 -5.09
C GLU A 50 10.86 21.75 -3.61
N PRO A 51 10.31 22.71 -2.88
CA PRO A 51 10.16 22.57 -1.43
C PRO A 51 9.14 21.51 -1.01
N TYR A 52 8.28 21.05 -1.94
CA TYR A 52 7.19 20.08 -1.69
C TYR A 52 6.90 19.19 -2.91
N PRO A 53 7.88 18.37 -3.38
CA PRO A 53 7.73 17.55 -4.57
C PRO A 53 6.75 16.40 -4.36
N GLU A 54 6.27 15.82 -5.46
CA GLU A 54 5.39 14.65 -5.44
C GLU A 54 6.01 13.45 -4.69
N SER A 55 7.33 13.28 -4.76
CA SER A 55 8.04 12.18 -4.07
C SER A 55 7.82 12.15 -2.55
N ASN A 56 7.46 13.27 -1.93
CA ASN A 56 7.17 13.34 -0.50
C ASN A 56 5.96 12.48 -0.11
N ILE A 57 5.01 12.18 -1.00
CA ILE A 57 3.86 11.33 -0.64
C ILE A 57 4.21 9.84 -0.50
N PHE A 58 5.45 9.47 -0.84
CA PHE A 58 5.94 8.09 -0.84
C PHE A 58 7.04 7.82 0.20
N ASP A 59 7.44 8.83 0.98
CA ASP A 59 8.60 8.75 1.87
C ASP A 59 8.29 8.14 3.27
N GLY A 60 7.01 7.91 3.58
CA GLY A 60 6.57 7.36 4.86
C GLY A 60 6.72 8.33 6.04
N ASN A 61 6.94 9.62 5.77
CA ASN A 61 7.05 10.68 6.74
C ASN A 61 5.95 11.73 6.56
N ILE A 62 4.87 11.61 7.35
CA ILE A 62 3.76 12.59 7.39
C ILE A 62 4.18 14.05 7.65
N LYS A 63 5.43 14.33 8.06
CA LYS A 63 5.95 15.69 8.27
C LYS A 63 6.49 16.35 7.00
N THR A 64 6.53 15.62 5.88
CA THR A 64 6.70 16.17 4.52
C THR A 64 5.33 16.21 3.85
N CYS A 65 5.23 16.87 2.69
CA CYS A 65 4.03 16.83 1.86
C CYS A 65 4.36 17.19 0.42
N TRP A 66 3.49 16.76 -0.49
CA TRP A 66 3.38 17.28 -1.84
C TRP A 66 2.36 18.41 -1.86
N VAL A 67 2.72 19.54 -2.47
CA VAL A 67 1.78 20.60 -2.82
C VAL A 67 1.30 20.35 -4.24
N CYS A 68 0.13 19.72 -4.35
CA CYS A 68 -0.43 19.31 -5.65
C CYS A 68 -1.21 20.41 -6.36
N GLY A 69 -1.31 21.62 -5.79
CA GLY A 69 -1.97 22.74 -6.46
C GLY A 69 -2.43 23.83 -5.49
N SER A 70 -3.28 24.73 -5.98
CA SER A 70 -3.87 25.81 -5.19
C SER A 70 -5.40 25.74 -5.21
N TYR A 71 -6.00 25.88 -4.03
CA TYR A 71 -7.44 25.97 -3.83
C TYR A 71 -8.05 27.15 -4.60
N LYS A 72 -7.38 28.31 -4.61
CA LYS A 72 -7.90 29.52 -5.28
C LYS A 72 -7.91 29.39 -6.79
N ASN A 73 -6.88 28.74 -7.34
CA ASN A 73 -6.75 28.56 -8.79
C ASN A 73 -7.54 27.35 -9.31
N ASN A 74 -8.07 26.51 -8.40
CA ASN A 74 -8.82 25.30 -8.71
C ASN A 74 -8.09 24.41 -9.74
N ASN A 75 -6.78 24.25 -9.55
CA ASN A 75 -5.92 23.48 -10.44
C ASN A 75 -5.10 22.44 -9.66
N PRO A 76 -5.75 21.47 -8.98
CA PRO A 76 -5.02 20.36 -8.39
C PRO A 76 -4.50 19.41 -9.48
N ALA A 77 -3.25 19.00 -9.35
CA ALA A 77 -2.67 17.90 -10.09
C ALA A 77 -3.13 16.56 -9.49
N GLY A 78 -3.43 15.60 -10.37
CA GLY A 78 -3.60 14.20 -10.00
C GLY A 78 -2.26 13.46 -9.99
N THR A 79 -2.26 12.27 -9.41
CA THR A 79 -1.12 11.33 -9.42
C THR A 79 -1.64 9.92 -9.69
N TYR A 80 -0.73 8.96 -9.87
CA TYR A 80 -1.08 7.56 -10.06
C TYR A 80 -0.14 6.62 -9.31
N LEU A 81 -0.67 5.45 -8.98
CA LEU A 81 0.03 4.39 -8.25
C LEU A 81 -0.09 3.09 -9.03
N ARG A 82 1.01 2.34 -9.12
CA ARG A 82 0.95 0.97 -9.64
C ARG A 82 0.22 0.08 -8.65
N MET A 83 -0.86 -0.55 -9.10
CA MET A 83 -1.65 -1.48 -8.32
C MET A 83 -0.88 -2.79 -8.09
N PRO A 84 -0.94 -3.38 -6.88
CA PRO A 84 -0.28 -4.66 -6.63
C PRO A 84 -0.92 -5.81 -7.44
N HIS A 85 -0.11 -6.78 -7.86
CA HIS A 85 -0.48 -7.81 -8.85
C HIS A 85 -1.41 -8.92 -8.32
N ASP A 86 -1.44 -9.19 -7.02
CA ASP A 86 -2.06 -10.42 -6.47
C ASP A 86 -3.14 -10.20 -5.40
N ASN A 87 -3.68 -8.99 -5.31
CA ASN A 87 -4.65 -8.66 -4.26
C ASN A 87 -6.10 -8.68 -4.78
N ASN A 88 -6.99 -9.40 -4.06
CA ASN A 88 -8.43 -9.40 -4.34
C ASN A 88 -9.06 -8.06 -4.01
N LYS A 89 -8.59 -7.44 -2.92
CA LYS A 89 -8.95 -6.09 -2.50
C LYS A 89 -7.71 -5.21 -2.44
N VAL A 90 -7.87 -3.98 -2.89
CA VAL A 90 -6.81 -2.97 -2.84
C VAL A 90 -7.36 -1.80 -2.06
N TYR A 91 -6.54 -1.25 -1.18
CA TYR A 91 -6.91 -0.07 -0.41
C TYR A 91 -6.01 1.10 -0.79
N VAL A 92 -6.62 2.27 -0.97
CA VAL A 92 -5.93 3.55 -1.06
C VAL A 92 -5.81 4.10 0.35
N ASN A 93 -4.58 4.34 0.80
CA ASN A 93 -4.28 4.98 2.06
C ASN A 93 -3.80 6.40 1.78
N ILE A 94 -4.46 7.39 2.37
CA ILE A 94 -4.17 8.81 2.12
C ILE A 94 -4.14 9.61 3.42
N PHE A 95 -3.12 10.46 3.59
CA PHE A 95 -3.12 11.54 4.57
C PHE A 95 -3.41 12.87 3.85
N SER A 96 -4.64 13.35 3.96
CA SER A 96 -5.12 14.54 3.23
C SER A 96 -4.80 15.84 3.96
N GLY A 97 -3.60 16.37 3.78
CA GLY A 97 -3.16 17.66 4.31
C GLY A 97 -1.67 17.65 4.67
N TYR A 98 -1.18 18.74 5.26
CA TYR A 98 0.22 18.79 5.73
C TYR A 98 0.36 18.26 7.17
N GLY A 99 0.80 17.00 7.31
CA GLY A 99 0.87 16.25 8.56
C GLY A 99 1.99 16.65 9.53
N LYS A 100 2.78 17.69 9.25
CA LYS A 100 3.85 18.16 10.16
C LYS A 100 3.34 18.57 11.54
N SER A 101 2.13 19.12 11.60
CA SER A 101 1.41 19.40 12.85
C SER A 101 -0.08 19.59 12.56
N GLN A 102 -0.93 19.37 13.57
CA GLN A 102 -2.37 19.61 13.45
C GLN A 102 -2.69 21.07 13.10
N GLU A 103 -1.90 22.02 13.59
CA GLU A 103 -2.04 23.43 13.23
C GLU A 103 -1.77 23.66 11.74
N LEU A 104 -0.70 23.08 11.19
CA LEU A 104 -0.37 23.20 9.77
C LEU A 104 -1.40 22.51 8.88
N PHE A 105 -1.96 21.38 9.30
CA PHE A 105 -3.04 20.69 8.59
C PHE A 105 -4.25 21.61 8.34
N TYR A 106 -4.70 22.36 9.34
CA TYR A 106 -5.82 23.30 9.17
C TYR A 106 -5.41 24.64 8.54
N LYS A 107 -4.12 24.99 8.54
CA LYS A 107 -3.61 26.18 7.86
C LYS A 107 -3.58 26.02 6.35
N ASN A 108 -3.34 24.82 5.84
CA ASN A 108 -3.29 24.51 4.40
C ASN A 108 -4.64 24.03 3.88
N ALA A 109 -4.83 24.18 2.56
CA ALA A 109 -5.93 23.51 1.89
C ALA A 109 -5.66 22.01 1.79
N ARG A 110 -6.72 21.22 1.66
CA ARG A 110 -6.59 19.75 1.62
C ARG A 110 -7.71 19.10 0.82
N PRO A 111 -7.48 17.93 0.24
CA PRO A 111 -8.51 17.21 -0.50
C PRO A 111 -9.74 16.90 0.36
N LYS A 112 -10.92 17.11 -0.22
CA LYS A 112 -12.24 16.78 0.36
C LYS A 112 -12.90 15.64 -0.40
N LYS A 113 -12.84 15.69 -1.73
CA LYS A 113 -13.31 14.63 -2.60
C LYS A 113 -12.24 14.28 -3.60
N ILE A 114 -12.05 12.98 -3.78
CA ILE A 114 -11.15 12.41 -4.77
C ILE A 114 -11.93 11.51 -5.72
N GLN A 115 -11.44 11.41 -6.95
CA GLN A 115 -11.89 10.45 -7.95
C GLN A 115 -10.77 9.42 -8.15
N LEU A 116 -11.14 8.16 -8.06
CA LEU A 116 -10.26 7.02 -8.26
C LEU A 116 -10.65 6.37 -9.60
N SER A 117 -9.69 6.36 -10.52
CA SER A 117 -9.82 5.73 -11.84
C SER A 117 -8.81 4.60 -11.96
N VAL A 118 -9.21 3.47 -12.53
CA VAL A 118 -8.28 2.36 -12.80
C VAL A 118 -7.94 2.33 -14.29
N TYR A 119 -6.68 2.10 -14.61
CA TYR A 119 -6.18 1.92 -15.96
C TYR A 119 -5.57 0.53 -16.08
N ALA A 120 -5.91 -0.18 -17.16
CA ALA A 120 -5.11 -1.34 -17.56
C ALA A 120 -4.01 -0.84 -18.47
N THR A 121 -2.77 -1.13 -18.12
CA THR A 121 -1.58 -0.61 -18.81
C THR A 121 -0.74 -1.74 -19.37
N VAL A 122 0.02 -1.42 -20.41
CA VAL A 122 1.06 -2.28 -20.99
C VAL A 122 2.36 -1.49 -21.09
N HIS A 123 3.49 -2.18 -21.06
CA HIS A 123 4.80 -1.63 -21.34
C HIS A 123 5.32 -2.26 -22.64
N PRO A 124 5.20 -1.58 -23.78
CA PRO A 124 5.75 -2.06 -25.04
C PRO A 124 7.28 -1.92 -25.05
N ASP A 125 7.96 -2.81 -25.75
CA ASP A 125 9.41 -2.73 -25.97
C ASP A 125 9.77 -1.57 -26.93
N GLY A 126 11.06 -1.27 -27.10
CA GLY A 126 11.56 -0.51 -28.24
C GLY A 126 11.38 1.01 -28.20
N GLY A 127 11.47 1.62 -27.01
CA GLY A 127 11.49 3.08 -26.86
C GLY A 127 10.55 3.64 -25.80
N PHE A 128 9.75 2.79 -25.14
CA PHE A 128 8.93 3.18 -23.98
C PHE A 128 9.73 3.17 -22.68
N VAL A 129 11.02 3.45 -22.78
CA VAL A 129 11.92 3.68 -21.65
C VAL A 129 12.49 5.07 -21.90
N SER A 130 12.15 6.01 -21.02
CA SER A 130 12.85 7.29 -20.98
C SER A 130 14.19 7.10 -20.25
N GLU A 131 15.06 8.10 -20.29
CA GLU A 131 16.32 8.07 -19.52
C GLU A 131 16.10 7.81 -18.01
N ILE A 132 14.89 8.08 -17.49
CA ILE A 132 14.60 8.16 -16.05
C ILE A 132 13.40 7.32 -15.58
N ALA A 133 12.62 6.74 -16.51
CA ALA A 133 11.37 6.07 -16.18
C ALA A 133 10.94 5.07 -17.27
N ASP A 134 10.33 3.97 -16.82
CA ASP A 134 9.55 3.09 -17.68
C ASP A 134 8.24 3.78 -18.01
N VAL A 135 7.92 3.82 -19.31
CA VAL A 135 6.66 4.37 -19.82
C VAL A 135 5.68 3.22 -20.02
N TYR A 136 4.55 3.32 -19.33
CA TYR A 136 3.40 2.47 -19.51
C TYR A 136 2.35 3.23 -20.29
N VAL A 137 1.64 2.55 -21.17
CA VAL A 137 0.51 3.11 -21.92
C VAL A 137 -0.73 2.32 -21.57
N GLY A 138 -1.84 3.01 -21.28
CA GLY A 138 -3.04 2.35 -20.77
C GLY A 138 -4.34 2.94 -21.25
N LEU A 139 -5.38 2.14 -21.09
CA LEU A 139 -6.76 2.53 -21.31
C LEU A 139 -7.51 2.56 -19.98
N LYS A 140 -8.33 3.59 -19.82
CA LYS A 140 -9.15 3.81 -18.63
C LYS A 140 -10.25 2.75 -18.52
N TYR A 141 -10.39 2.16 -17.35
CA TYR A 141 -11.54 1.33 -17.01
C TYR A 141 -12.81 2.20 -16.94
N PRO A 142 -13.94 1.82 -17.55
CA PRO A 142 -15.10 2.72 -17.70
C PRO A 142 -15.78 3.18 -16.41
N ARG A 143 -15.49 2.54 -15.27
CA ARG A 143 -16.03 2.91 -13.97
C ARG A 143 -15.02 3.73 -13.19
N GLU A 144 -15.54 4.68 -12.44
CA GLU A 144 -14.79 5.50 -11.49
C GLU A 144 -15.42 5.40 -10.11
N GLN A 145 -14.63 5.66 -9.08
CA GLN A 145 -15.09 5.71 -7.70
C GLN A 145 -14.83 7.11 -7.14
N ILE A 146 -15.89 7.83 -6.76
CA ILE A 146 -15.77 9.14 -6.09
C ILE A 146 -15.88 8.94 -4.59
N VAL A 147 -14.89 9.41 -3.84
CA VAL A 147 -14.83 9.23 -2.38
C VAL A 147 -14.78 10.60 -1.71
N THR A 148 -15.63 10.78 -0.70
CA THR A 148 -15.55 11.95 0.18
C THR A 148 -14.69 11.59 1.39
N LEU A 149 -13.59 12.32 1.56
CA LEU A 149 -12.67 12.17 2.67
C LEU A 149 -13.25 12.85 3.91
N VAL A 150 -13.04 12.22 5.06
CA VAL A 150 -13.31 12.83 6.36
C VAL A 150 -12.23 13.87 6.64
N ASP A 151 -12.60 14.99 7.26
CA ASP A 151 -11.66 16.03 7.64
C ASP A 151 -10.94 15.68 8.95
N THR A 152 -9.97 14.76 8.88
CA THR A 152 -9.25 14.22 10.04
C THR A 152 -7.75 14.33 9.87
N PHE A 153 -7.06 14.62 10.99
CA PHE A 153 -5.60 14.60 11.06
C PHE A 153 -5.11 13.15 11.21
N GLY A 154 -5.03 12.42 10.10
CA GLY A 154 -4.62 11.03 10.10
C GLY A 154 -4.75 10.39 8.72
N ILE A 155 -4.21 9.17 8.61
CA ILE A 155 -4.38 8.34 7.42
C ILE A 155 -5.83 7.86 7.36
N GLN A 156 -6.41 7.90 6.15
CA GLN A 156 -7.70 7.31 5.82
C GLN A 156 -7.48 6.18 4.83
N THR A 157 -8.13 5.05 5.09
CA THR A 157 -8.06 3.85 4.25
C THR A 157 -9.38 3.68 3.50
N ILE A 158 -9.28 3.52 2.19
CA ILE A 158 -10.41 3.50 1.26
C ILE A 158 -10.31 2.23 0.44
N GLU A 159 -11.30 1.34 0.56
CA GLU A 159 -11.39 0.16 -0.30
C GLU A 159 -11.69 0.59 -1.74
N LEU A 160 -10.87 0.10 -2.68
CA LEU A 160 -11.12 0.21 -4.10
C LEU A 160 -12.25 -0.75 -4.47
N ASP A 161 -13.42 -0.18 -4.74
CA ASP A 161 -14.57 -0.94 -5.21
C ASP A 161 -14.39 -1.18 -6.71
N PHE A 162 -13.56 -2.15 -7.06
CA PHE A 162 -13.39 -2.70 -8.41
C PHE A 162 -13.29 -4.22 -8.34
N SER A 163 -14.14 -4.92 -9.10
CA SER A 163 -14.06 -6.38 -9.14
C SER A 163 -12.77 -6.81 -9.83
N ARG A 164 -11.92 -7.57 -9.14
CA ARG A 164 -10.69 -8.13 -9.73
C ARG A 164 -10.97 -8.94 -10.99
N LYS A 165 -12.09 -9.67 -11.00
CA LYS A 165 -12.53 -10.43 -12.19
C LYS A 165 -12.81 -9.50 -13.38
N GLU A 166 -13.53 -8.41 -13.15
CA GLU A 166 -13.87 -7.44 -14.22
C GLU A 166 -12.62 -6.71 -14.72
N LEU A 167 -11.72 -6.31 -13.81
CA LEU A 167 -10.44 -5.69 -14.16
C LEU A 167 -9.59 -6.64 -15.02
N ASN A 168 -9.48 -7.91 -14.64
CA ASN A 168 -8.71 -8.90 -15.40
C ASN A 168 -9.28 -9.12 -16.81
N GLU A 169 -10.61 -9.20 -16.95
CA GLU A 169 -11.24 -9.30 -18.27
C GLU A 169 -11.02 -8.02 -19.10
N PHE A 170 -11.03 -6.85 -18.47
CA PHE A 170 -10.70 -5.59 -19.14
C PHE A 170 -9.24 -5.56 -19.59
N SER A 171 -8.29 -5.94 -18.73
CA SER A 171 -6.86 -5.99 -19.05
C SER A 171 -6.57 -6.93 -20.23
N LYS A 172 -7.23 -8.11 -20.30
CA LYS A 172 -7.12 -8.99 -21.48
C LYS A 172 -7.53 -8.29 -22.77
N LYS A 173 -8.61 -7.49 -22.75
CA LYS A 173 -9.04 -6.71 -23.92
C LYS A 173 -8.01 -5.62 -24.27
N VAL A 174 -7.51 -4.89 -23.28
CA VAL A 174 -6.49 -3.85 -23.49
C VAL A 174 -5.21 -4.46 -24.07
N TYR A 175 -4.76 -5.60 -23.55
CA TYR A 175 -3.60 -6.31 -24.07
C TYR A 175 -3.79 -6.76 -25.53
N GLN A 176 -4.97 -7.25 -25.90
CA GLN A 176 -5.29 -7.60 -27.30
C GLN A 176 -5.27 -6.37 -28.22
N GLN A 177 -5.79 -5.24 -27.76
CA GLN A 177 -5.74 -3.97 -28.50
C GLN A 177 -4.30 -3.47 -28.63
N ALA A 178 -3.53 -3.49 -27.56
CA ALA A 178 -2.11 -3.14 -27.55
C ALA A 178 -1.32 -3.92 -28.59
N ARG A 179 -1.51 -5.25 -28.67
CA ARG A 179 -0.85 -6.09 -29.69
C ARG A 179 -1.18 -5.75 -31.14
N SER A 180 -2.30 -5.06 -31.36
CA SER A 180 -2.71 -4.60 -32.70
C SER A 180 -2.29 -3.15 -32.96
N HIS A 181 -2.10 -2.37 -31.90
CA HIS A 181 -1.77 -0.94 -31.93
C HIS A 181 -0.26 -0.69 -31.95
N PHE A 182 0.51 -1.47 -31.20
CA PHE A 182 1.97 -1.38 -31.13
C PHE A 182 2.61 -2.49 -31.96
N GLU A 183 3.63 -2.15 -32.74
CA GLU A 183 4.41 -3.12 -33.52
C GLU A 183 5.36 -3.93 -32.60
N GLN A 184 5.76 -3.33 -31.48
CA GLN A 184 6.72 -3.88 -30.55
C GLN A 184 6.10 -4.94 -29.63
N PRO A 185 6.90 -5.92 -29.17
CA PRO A 185 6.46 -6.86 -28.13
C PRO A 185 6.01 -6.14 -26.85
N ILE A 186 5.02 -6.70 -26.15
CA ILE A 186 4.63 -6.22 -24.83
C ILE A 186 5.45 -6.95 -23.78
N LEU A 187 6.22 -6.20 -22.98
CA LEU A 187 7.13 -6.73 -21.96
C LEU A 187 6.45 -6.94 -20.61
N ASP A 188 5.56 -6.01 -20.22
CA ASP A 188 4.79 -6.07 -18.98
C ASP A 188 3.36 -5.56 -19.17
N SER A 189 2.48 -5.93 -18.26
CA SER A 189 1.13 -5.37 -18.14
C SER A 189 0.72 -5.29 -16.68
N CYS A 190 0.12 -4.19 -16.25
CA CYS A 190 -0.35 -4.05 -14.88
C CYS A 190 -1.58 -3.12 -14.81
N PHE A 191 -2.01 -2.79 -13.59
CA PHE A 191 -3.04 -1.78 -13.39
C PHE A 191 -2.46 -0.57 -12.68
N PHE A 192 -2.89 0.61 -13.09
CA PHE A 192 -2.58 1.87 -12.42
C PHE A 192 -3.87 2.42 -11.81
N VAL A 193 -3.77 2.98 -10.60
CA VAL A 193 -4.84 3.74 -9.95
C VAL A 193 -4.47 5.19 -10.08
N LYS A 194 -5.28 5.98 -10.78
CA LYS A 194 -5.15 7.45 -10.88
C LYS A 194 -6.05 8.08 -9.83
N ILE A 195 -5.51 9.06 -9.12
CA ILE A 195 -6.16 9.80 -8.05
C ILE A 195 -6.22 11.27 -8.46
N ASP A 196 -7.43 11.74 -8.74
CA ASP A 196 -7.70 13.13 -9.09
C ASP A 196 -8.44 13.83 -7.93
N ILE A 197 -8.04 15.05 -7.60
CA ILE A 197 -8.74 15.84 -6.56
C ILE A 197 -9.89 16.60 -7.21
N VAL A 198 -11.11 16.27 -6.81
CA VAL A 198 -12.35 16.84 -7.37
C VAL A 198 -12.82 18.06 -6.57
N GLU A 199 -12.63 18.03 -5.25
CA GLU A 199 -13.04 19.10 -4.35
C GLU A 199 -12.01 19.18 -3.21
N SER A 200 -11.70 20.40 -2.76
CA SER A 200 -10.80 20.67 -1.63
C SER A 200 -11.49 21.50 -0.55
N LEU A 201 -11.01 21.36 0.69
CA LEU A 201 -11.34 22.24 1.80
C LEU A 201 -10.34 23.42 1.81
N PRO A 202 -10.80 24.65 2.03
CA PRO A 202 -9.90 25.78 2.17
C PRO A 202 -9.07 25.68 3.46
N GLY A 203 -7.81 26.10 3.37
CA GLY A 203 -6.98 26.35 4.53
C GLY A 203 -7.36 27.65 5.23
N THR A 204 -7.04 27.77 6.52
CA THR A 204 -7.24 29.00 7.28
C THR A 204 -6.22 30.09 6.96
N LYS A 205 -5.09 29.74 6.33
CA LYS A 205 -3.99 30.68 6.02
C LYS A 205 -3.44 30.53 4.62
N TYR A 206 -3.14 29.31 4.19
CA TYR A 206 -2.53 28.98 2.91
C TYR A 206 -3.56 28.30 2.00
N ASP A 207 -3.44 28.54 0.71
CA ASP A 207 -4.29 27.92 -0.32
C ASP A 207 -3.63 26.72 -1.00
N ASP A 208 -2.41 26.36 -0.61
CA ASP A 208 -1.72 25.15 -1.04
C ASP A 208 -2.52 23.91 -0.67
N ILE A 209 -2.84 23.07 -1.66
CA ILE A 209 -3.51 21.78 -1.45
C ILE A 209 -2.42 20.76 -1.15
N CYS A 210 -2.39 20.25 0.08
CA CYS A 210 -1.34 19.34 0.53
C CYS A 210 -1.82 17.89 0.63
N ILE A 211 -0.94 16.95 0.29
CA ILE A 211 -1.04 15.51 0.61
C ILE A 211 0.28 15.10 1.26
N SER A 212 0.21 14.48 2.44
CA SER A 212 1.43 14.05 3.14
C SER A 212 1.82 12.60 2.83
N GLU A 213 0.86 11.72 2.61
CA GLU A 213 1.11 10.31 2.31
C GLU A 213 0.07 9.80 1.34
N LEU A 214 0.51 8.95 0.41
CA LEU A 214 -0.36 8.25 -0.52
C LEU A 214 0.27 6.91 -0.90
N PHE A 215 -0.40 5.81 -0.58
CA PHE A 215 0.07 4.47 -0.94
C PHE A 215 -1.07 3.47 -1.11
N LEU A 216 -0.83 2.46 -1.95
CA LEU A 216 -1.70 1.30 -2.07
C LEU A 216 -1.27 0.21 -1.10
N THR A 217 -2.23 -0.43 -0.46
CA THR A 217 -2.02 -1.71 0.22
C THR A 217 -2.88 -2.78 -0.44
N GLY A 218 -2.38 -4.00 -0.40
CA GLY A 218 -3.18 -5.19 -0.69
C GLY A 218 -4.07 -5.58 0.48
N GLU A 219 -4.65 -6.77 0.37
CA GLU A 219 -4.98 -7.56 1.57
C GLU A 219 -3.69 -7.99 2.29
N GLU A 220 -2.54 -8.03 1.58
CA GLU A 220 -1.23 -8.25 2.19
C GLU A 220 -0.89 -7.15 3.19
N CYS A 221 -0.74 -7.57 4.44
CA CYS A 221 -0.53 -6.69 5.57
C CYS A 221 0.75 -5.85 5.46
N THR A 222 0.66 -4.58 5.86
CA THR A 222 1.84 -3.73 6.11
C THR A 222 1.83 -3.29 7.57
N LEU A 223 2.93 -3.53 8.28
CA LEU A 223 3.10 -3.05 9.66
C LEU A 223 4.02 -1.82 9.65
N ASN A 224 3.49 -0.69 10.10
CA ASN A 224 4.24 0.57 10.17
C ASN A 224 4.75 0.80 11.59
N SER A 225 6.01 1.21 11.70
CA SER A 225 6.57 1.83 12.90
C SER A 225 6.08 3.28 13.04
N SER A 226 5.62 3.65 14.23
CA SER A 226 5.15 5.01 14.53
C SER A 226 6.25 5.93 15.08
N THR A 227 7.35 5.37 15.57
CA THR A 227 8.45 6.11 16.18
C THR A 227 9.48 6.59 15.14
N PRO A 228 10.00 7.83 15.27
CA PRO A 228 11.07 8.34 14.42
C PRO A 228 12.31 7.42 14.37
N LEU A 229 12.96 7.40 13.20
CA LEU A 229 14.12 6.57 12.88
C LEU A 229 15.33 6.93 13.76
N ILE A 230 15.49 6.24 14.89
CA ILE A 230 16.76 6.20 15.62
C ILE A 230 17.53 4.96 15.13
N PRO A 231 18.76 5.10 14.59
CA PRO A 231 19.55 3.96 14.16
C PRO A 231 19.85 3.01 15.32
N ILE A 232 19.44 1.74 15.18
CA ILE A 232 19.75 0.68 16.12
C ILE A 232 21.00 -0.06 15.64
N LYS A 233 22.06 -0.07 16.46
CA LYS A 233 23.34 -0.72 16.12
C LYS A 233 23.35 -2.20 16.45
N LYS A 234 22.72 -2.56 17.57
CA LYS A 234 22.78 -3.93 18.09
C LYS A 234 21.49 -4.28 18.81
N VAL A 235 21.07 -5.53 18.67
CA VAL A 235 19.92 -6.11 19.36
C VAL A 235 20.39 -7.41 20.00
N TYR A 236 20.08 -7.62 21.28
CA TYR A 236 20.58 -8.78 22.04
C TYR A 236 19.68 -9.10 23.23
N ILE A 237 19.80 -10.33 23.72
CA ILE A 237 19.17 -10.75 24.97
C ILE A 237 20.16 -10.53 26.13
N ASN A 238 19.65 -10.10 27.29
CA ASN A 238 20.47 -9.94 28.49
C ASN A 238 20.96 -11.29 29.06
N GLN A 239 21.87 -11.24 30.03
CA GLN A 239 22.48 -12.45 30.60
C GLN A 239 21.51 -13.37 31.34
N THR A 240 20.43 -12.83 31.89
CA THR A 240 19.38 -13.63 32.56
C THR A 240 18.33 -14.14 31.57
N GLU A 241 18.55 -13.95 30.28
CA GLU A 241 17.69 -14.43 29.20
C GLU A 241 16.23 -14.01 29.33
N ASN A 242 15.93 -12.83 29.89
CA ASN A 242 14.54 -12.42 30.15
C ASN A 242 14.24 -11.01 29.64
N THR A 243 15.20 -10.39 28.95
CA THR A 243 15.07 -9.03 28.44
C THR A 243 15.71 -8.92 27.06
N LEU A 244 14.93 -8.45 26.09
CA LEU A 244 15.42 -7.97 24.80
C LEU A 244 15.88 -6.52 24.95
N LEU A 245 17.14 -6.29 24.62
CA LEU A 245 17.82 -5.01 24.66
C LEU A 245 18.21 -4.59 23.25
N ALA A 246 18.29 -3.28 23.03
CA ALA A 246 18.91 -2.71 21.84
C ALA A 246 19.84 -1.57 22.20
N ASP A 247 20.96 -1.45 21.48
CA ASP A 247 21.89 -0.35 21.60
C ASP A 247 21.69 0.60 20.41
N ASP A 248 21.55 1.89 20.69
CA ASP A 248 21.55 2.97 19.71
C ASP A 248 22.98 3.52 19.47
N GLU A 249 23.09 4.70 18.86
CA GLU A 249 24.39 5.34 18.67
C GLU A 249 25.14 5.65 19.97
N GLN A 250 24.42 5.84 21.08
CA GLN A 250 24.94 6.14 22.40
C GLN A 250 25.30 4.88 23.20
N ASN A 251 25.12 3.68 22.61
CA ASN A 251 25.33 2.38 23.23
C ASN A 251 24.54 2.22 24.55
N GLN A 252 23.33 2.75 24.61
CA GLN A 252 22.45 2.59 25.75
C GLN A 252 21.67 1.29 25.58
N GLY A 253 21.85 0.32 26.49
CA GLY A 253 21.07 -0.91 26.52
C GLY A 253 19.59 -0.66 26.81
N MET A 254 18.87 -0.20 25.79
CA MET A 254 17.47 0.18 25.84
C MET A 254 16.61 -1.08 25.98
N VAL A 255 15.79 -1.12 27.02
CA VAL A 255 14.82 -2.21 27.21
C VAL A 255 13.73 -2.11 26.15
N ILE A 256 13.65 -3.12 25.29
CA ILE A 256 12.64 -3.26 24.23
C ILE A 256 11.48 -4.10 24.74
N TYR A 257 11.80 -5.25 25.34
CA TYR A 257 10.82 -6.18 25.89
C TYR A 257 11.42 -6.88 27.10
N HIS A 258 10.64 -7.05 28.16
CA HIS A 258 11.05 -7.70 29.40
C HIS A 258 9.95 -8.63 29.88
N ASP A 259 10.31 -9.89 30.11
CA ASP A 259 9.42 -10.89 30.68
C ASP A 259 10.20 -11.76 31.68
N PRO A 260 10.12 -11.44 32.99
CA PRO A 260 10.87 -12.16 34.02
C PRO A 260 10.35 -13.58 34.26
N GLN A 261 9.18 -13.94 33.72
CA GLN A 261 8.60 -15.28 33.85
C GLN A 261 9.03 -16.22 32.72
N SER A 262 9.79 -15.71 31.75
CA SER A 262 10.20 -16.45 30.56
C SER A 262 11.70 -16.36 30.30
N VAL A 263 12.20 -17.40 29.67
CA VAL A 263 13.48 -17.47 28.98
C VAL A 263 13.23 -17.09 27.51
N LEU A 264 13.85 -16.00 27.10
CA LEU A 264 13.81 -15.43 25.77
C LEU A 264 15.00 -15.90 24.95
N GLN A 265 14.76 -16.27 23.70
CA GLN A 265 15.80 -16.52 22.71
C GLN A 265 15.56 -15.62 21.50
N LEU A 266 16.62 -14.99 21.01
CA LEU A 266 16.58 -14.19 19.78
C LEU A 266 16.76 -15.13 18.59
N ILE A 267 15.72 -15.24 17.76
CA ILE A 267 15.67 -16.17 16.63
C ILE A 267 16.24 -15.52 15.38
N ASP A 268 15.77 -14.32 15.07
CA ASP A 268 16.19 -13.58 13.88
C ASP A 268 16.08 -12.07 14.11
N ILE A 269 16.87 -11.29 13.38
CA ILE A 269 16.90 -9.83 13.41
C ILE A 269 16.90 -9.33 11.98
N SER A 270 16.00 -8.39 11.69
CA SER A 270 15.95 -7.75 10.38
C SER A 270 17.27 -7.03 10.04
N THR A 271 17.60 -6.90 8.76
CA THR A 271 18.86 -6.30 8.28
C THR A 271 19.08 -4.84 8.72
N ASN A 272 18.00 -4.12 9.07
CA ASN A 272 18.06 -2.76 9.60
C ASN A 272 17.95 -2.67 11.14
N ASN A 273 17.96 -3.81 11.84
CA ASN A 273 17.80 -3.91 13.29
C ASN A 273 16.51 -3.28 13.86
N ARG A 274 15.46 -3.10 13.04
CA ARG A 274 14.18 -2.50 13.50
C ARG A 274 13.16 -3.54 13.91
N TRP A 275 13.35 -4.79 13.52
CA TRP A 275 12.48 -5.91 13.83
C TRP A 275 13.29 -7.09 14.37
N ALA A 276 12.70 -7.80 15.33
CA ALA A 276 13.24 -9.04 15.86
C ALA A 276 12.15 -10.10 15.98
N ILE A 277 12.53 -11.36 15.75
CA ILE A 277 11.73 -12.52 16.10
C ILE A 277 12.34 -13.09 17.39
N ILE A 278 11.54 -13.15 18.45
CA ILE A 278 11.96 -13.77 19.71
C ILE A 278 11.09 -14.97 20.02
N MET A 279 11.69 -15.98 20.62
CA MET A 279 11.01 -17.12 21.21
C MET A 279 10.94 -16.91 22.72
N SER A 280 9.78 -17.14 23.32
CA SER A 280 9.53 -17.04 24.76
C SER A 280 9.10 -18.41 25.29
N ALA A 281 9.86 -18.94 26.25
CA ALA A 281 9.54 -20.18 26.94
C ALA A 281 9.49 -19.92 28.46
N PRO A 282 8.49 -20.41 29.21
CA PRO A 282 8.43 -20.29 30.67
C PRO A 282 9.72 -20.68 31.38
N ALA A 283 10.17 -19.83 32.32
CA ALA A 283 11.40 -20.04 33.08
C ALA A 283 11.28 -21.16 34.13
N ASP A 284 10.07 -21.42 34.62
CA ASP A 284 9.78 -22.54 35.52
C ASP A 284 9.11 -23.69 34.76
N ILE A 285 9.78 -24.84 34.74
CA ILE A 285 9.27 -26.06 34.12
C ILE A 285 8.38 -26.75 35.15
N GLY A 286 7.15 -26.26 35.28
CA GLY A 286 6.12 -26.91 36.10
C GLY A 286 5.79 -28.34 35.61
N VAL A 287 4.80 -28.98 36.25
CA VAL A 287 4.34 -30.31 35.82
C VAL A 287 3.44 -30.17 34.60
N GLY A 288 3.97 -30.42 33.40
CA GLY A 288 3.16 -30.45 32.17
C GLY A 288 3.92 -30.12 30.90
N ARG A 289 3.19 -30.07 29.78
CA ARG A 289 3.71 -29.56 28.50
C ARG A 289 3.80 -28.04 28.61
N VAL A 290 4.99 -27.53 28.40
CA VAL A 290 5.27 -26.09 28.35
C VAL A 290 5.02 -25.61 26.92
N GLU A 291 4.26 -24.52 26.76
CA GLU A 291 4.06 -23.88 25.46
C GLU A 291 5.15 -22.85 25.20
N THR A 292 5.71 -22.88 24.00
CA THR A 292 6.67 -21.91 23.50
C THR A 292 5.94 -20.93 22.60
N LEU A 293 6.12 -19.64 22.83
CA LEU A 293 5.53 -18.58 22.03
C LEU A 293 6.60 -17.92 21.16
N TYR A 294 6.20 -17.48 19.97
CA TYR A 294 7.04 -16.70 19.07
C TYR A 294 6.44 -15.31 18.93
N HIS A 295 7.27 -14.29 19.08
CA HIS A 295 6.85 -12.89 19.03
C HIS A 295 7.62 -12.16 17.92
N LEU A 296 6.88 -11.40 17.11
CA LEU A 296 7.46 -10.35 16.28
C LEU A 296 7.49 -9.06 17.10
N VAL A 297 8.68 -8.47 17.22
CA VAL A 297 8.91 -7.25 18.00
C VAL A 297 9.29 -6.11 17.07
N ASN A 298 8.53 -5.02 17.14
CA ASN A 298 8.92 -3.71 16.61
C ASN A 298 9.84 -3.04 17.63
N ILE A 299 11.12 -2.92 17.28
CA ILE A 299 12.17 -2.44 18.18
C ILE A 299 12.04 -0.92 18.42
N PRO A 300 11.90 -0.05 17.40
CA PRO A 300 11.67 1.37 17.61
C PRO A 300 10.47 1.68 18.51
N ASP A 301 9.36 0.97 18.30
CA ASP A 301 8.11 1.19 19.06
C ASP A 301 8.09 0.42 20.40
N ARG A 302 9.10 -0.43 20.66
CA ARG A 302 9.22 -1.28 21.85
C ARG A 302 7.96 -2.11 22.12
N LYS A 303 7.46 -2.76 21.05
CA LYS A 303 6.13 -3.39 21.06
C LYS A 303 6.16 -4.76 20.38
N ILE A 304 5.46 -5.73 20.98
CA ILE A 304 5.09 -6.98 20.31
C ILE A 304 3.92 -6.70 19.38
N VAL A 305 4.04 -7.08 18.10
CA VAL A 305 3.05 -6.75 17.06
C VAL A 305 2.25 -7.96 16.56
N ASN A 306 2.25 -9.07 17.31
CA ASN A 306 1.58 -10.31 16.90
C ASN A 306 0.07 -10.11 16.67
N ASP A 307 -0.58 -9.24 17.45
CA ASP A 307 -2.01 -9.02 17.33
C ASP A 307 -2.32 -8.15 16.10
N GLU A 308 -1.47 -7.19 15.76
CA GLU A 308 -1.56 -6.41 14.54
C GLU A 308 -1.39 -7.27 13.29
N ILE A 309 -0.50 -8.28 13.33
CA ILE A 309 -0.42 -9.26 12.24
C ILE A 309 -1.76 -10.00 12.11
N LYS A 310 -2.34 -10.45 13.22
CA LYS A 310 -3.63 -11.19 13.20
C LYS A 310 -4.77 -10.35 12.66
N GLU A 311 -4.87 -9.08 13.09
CA GLU A 311 -5.88 -8.13 12.62
C GLU A 311 -5.78 -7.86 11.12
N CYS A 312 -4.56 -7.97 10.58
CA CYS A 312 -4.25 -7.51 9.25
C CYS A 312 -4.28 -8.63 8.20
N THR A 313 -4.21 -9.90 8.63
CA THR A 313 -4.23 -11.04 7.71
C THR A 313 -5.58 -11.75 7.62
N ASP A 314 -6.57 -11.40 8.46
CA ASP A 314 -7.87 -12.08 8.65
C ASP A 314 -7.79 -13.62 8.93
N ASP A 315 -6.61 -14.23 8.86
CA ASP A 315 -6.30 -15.66 8.99
C ASP A 315 -6.17 -16.10 10.47
N TYR A 316 -7.12 -15.69 11.31
CA TYR A 316 -7.22 -16.14 12.70
C TYR A 316 -7.78 -17.57 12.79
N PRO A 317 -7.25 -18.48 13.66
CA PRO A 317 -6.21 -18.32 14.71
C PRO A 317 -4.83 -18.97 14.41
N TRP A 318 -4.41 -19.18 13.17
CA TRP A 318 -3.33 -20.15 12.86
C TRP A 318 -1.98 -19.59 12.43
N ILE A 319 -1.65 -18.36 12.82
CA ILE A 319 -0.36 -17.76 12.46
C ILE A 319 0.75 -18.39 13.30
N ASP A 320 1.56 -19.23 12.66
CA ASP A 320 2.70 -19.90 13.27
C ASP A 320 3.99 -19.14 12.93
N LEU A 321 4.46 -18.32 13.87
CA LEU A 321 5.71 -17.60 13.73
C LEU A 321 6.95 -18.46 14.01
N SER A 322 6.80 -19.75 14.35
CA SER A 322 7.95 -20.64 14.61
C SER A 322 8.82 -20.88 13.38
N LEU A 323 8.26 -20.71 12.18
CA LEU A 323 8.94 -20.83 10.89
C LEU A 323 9.12 -19.48 10.19
N SER A 324 9.01 -18.38 10.93
CA SER A 324 9.15 -17.04 10.36
C SER A 324 10.61 -16.62 10.19
N THR A 325 10.90 -15.87 9.13
CA THR A 325 12.24 -15.34 8.83
C THR A 325 12.11 -13.96 8.20
N PHE A 326 13.11 -13.11 8.39
CA PHE A 326 13.19 -11.87 7.61
C PHE A 326 13.79 -12.12 6.23
N GLU A 327 13.21 -11.48 5.21
CA GLU A 327 13.80 -11.39 3.88
C GLU A 327 13.78 -9.94 3.39
N THR A 328 14.64 -9.60 2.44
CA THR A 328 14.64 -8.29 1.78
C THR A 328 14.17 -8.49 0.35
N ASN A 329 13.15 -7.75 -0.08
CA ASN A 329 12.67 -7.83 -1.46
C ASN A 329 13.61 -7.10 -2.43
N THR A 330 13.31 -7.17 -3.72
CA THR A 330 14.09 -6.51 -4.78
C THR A 330 14.15 -4.99 -4.64
N ASN A 331 13.24 -4.38 -3.89
CA ASN A 331 13.16 -2.94 -3.64
C ASN A 331 13.86 -2.55 -2.33
N GLY A 332 14.60 -3.46 -1.69
CA GLY A 332 15.27 -3.19 -0.42
C GLY A 332 14.35 -3.15 0.81
N GLN A 333 13.06 -3.48 0.66
CA GLN A 333 12.11 -3.47 1.78
C GLN A 333 12.22 -4.77 2.58
N ILE A 334 12.11 -4.65 3.90
CA ILE A 334 12.13 -5.81 4.79
C ILE A 334 10.74 -6.44 4.81
N MET A 335 10.71 -7.75 4.65
CA MET A 335 9.50 -8.55 4.71
C MET A 335 9.63 -9.59 5.81
N LEU A 336 8.55 -9.80 6.55
CA LEU A 336 8.36 -11.02 7.34
C LEU A 336 7.80 -12.09 6.42
N LYS A 337 8.55 -13.17 6.25
CA LYS A 337 8.05 -14.40 5.65
C LYS A 337 7.55 -15.31 6.76
N TYR A 338 6.32 -15.81 6.67
CA TYR A 338 5.78 -16.76 7.64
C TYR A 338 4.89 -17.81 6.96
N TYR A 339 4.60 -18.88 7.69
CA TYR A 339 3.86 -20.04 7.18
C TYR A 339 2.57 -20.24 7.97
N ILE A 340 1.52 -20.67 7.27
CA ILE A 340 0.30 -21.18 7.91
C ILE A 340 0.29 -22.69 7.76
N THR A 341 0.51 -23.39 8.87
CA THR A 341 0.83 -24.82 8.94
C THR A 341 -0.23 -25.72 8.28
N TYR A 342 -1.50 -25.31 8.29
CA TYR A 342 -2.59 -26.10 7.69
C TYR A 342 -2.79 -25.87 6.19
N ALA A 343 -2.30 -24.74 5.66
CA ALA A 343 -2.53 -24.36 4.27
C ALA A 343 -1.36 -24.71 3.35
N ASP A 344 -0.19 -25.06 3.90
CA ASP A 344 1.08 -25.15 3.16
C ASP A 344 1.33 -23.89 2.30
N LYS A 345 0.89 -22.74 2.82
CA LYS A 345 1.00 -21.44 2.17
C LYS A 345 2.01 -20.59 2.90
N CYS A 346 2.86 -19.95 2.09
CA CYS A 346 3.80 -18.94 2.53
C CYS A 346 3.18 -17.57 2.32
N TYR A 347 3.25 -16.74 3.37
CA TYR A 347 2.76 -15.37 3.36
C TYR A 347 3.91 -14.40 3.60
N ARG A 348 3.71 -13.16 3.17
CA ARG A 348 4.68 -12.07 3.31
C ARG A 348 3.98 -10.83 3.85
N ILE A 349 4.65 -10.14 4.78
CA ILE A 349 4.19 -8.86 5.35
C ILE A 349 5.33 -7.89 5.17
N ILE A 350 5.05 -6.73 4.59
CA ILE A 350 6.04 -5.66 4.48
C ILE A 350 6.14 -4.96 5.83
N LEU A 351 7.36 -4.81 6.33
CA LEU A 351 7.65 -4.18 7.62
C LEU A 351 8.30 -2.80 7.37
N LYS A 352 7.63 -1.73 7.78
CA LYS A 352 8.03 -0.34 7.52
C LYS A 352 8.57 0.39 8.76
#